data_AF-A0A7K3ZX21-F1
#
_entry.id   AF-A0A7K3ZX21-F1
#
_cell.length_a   1.000
_cell.length_b   1.000
_cell.length_c   1.000
_cell.angle_alpha   90.00
_cell.angle_beta   90.00
_cell.angle_gamma   90.00
#
_symmetry.space_group_name_H-M   'P 1'
#
loop_
_entity.id
_entity.type
_entity.pdbx_description
1 polymer ?
#
loop_
_entity_poly.entity_id
_entity_poly.type
_entity_poly.pdbx_seq_one_letter_code
_entity_poly.pdbx_strand_id
1 'polypeptide(L)'
;MNKKLICLLVIFCMLLSVQNVVGPETTSSGSSGGSGGGGGGGSKQVDIDRLLKAVEDGKKNKPEKFEELKTLLWKDPITSENYTLPTVLLYYGGNNTTVSRTEKVEIITVIKNNNLPEMRRMLDLYLEAKEPGSSEYRQVNLFPNKIQANEYNAKTNITQRIWNDLQSFAYLKQIGEVRLRVNASDGVNKWSTASYKDLEPPFYSELVFNVTNSLPRMSQFNVTPGGSVRYNDPIEYKADIDDEDGDMLNVTLHILDENGNEIRNETLNTKPGPVSFKANEYGFFKEDDAGKNFTYYYSYDDGINSTARDPEEPLTGPSLRKGAKLAVDRLGFVSASENYYWWDRYGFSVRAKNLNPEEYDVSFTLSTRTEDGKWTTVESKTEKIGPNPVTVYFNQTKPFQVTDAGKTFSYRIKYSEYDQSGRDNMEQPGAKIDAKIVPYKIYNWIMILNMIPMLALIMLGSFYIERKLKKGIEAHEKSGGGSEERKEEIEANSGKSIIGSFKQMLRRK
;
A
#
# COMPACT_ATOMS: atom_id res chain seq x y z
N MET A 1 -39.04 -37.71 -36.82
CA MET A 1 -39.92 -37.14 -35.76
C MET A 1 -40.66 -38.29 -35.08
N ASN A 2 -40.53 -38.36 -33.76
CA ASN A 2 -40.78 -39.57 -32.96
C ASN A 2 -42.25 -39.96 -32.90
N LYS A 3 -42.59 -41.17 -33.39
CA LYS A 3 -43.91 -41.82 -33.17
C LYS A 3 -44.30 -41.85 -31.68
N LYS A 4 -43.30 -41.83 -30.78
CA LYS A 4 -43.48 -41.72 -29.33
C LYS A 4 -44.02 -40.35 -28.88
N LEU A 5 -43.65 -39.24 -29.54
CA LEU A 5 -44.11 -37.89 -29.18
C LEU A 5 -45.57 -37.67 -29.59
N ILE A 6 -45.97 -38.16 -30.77
CA ILE A 6 -47.35 -38.11 -31.26
C ILE A 6 -48.26 -38.96 -30.36
N CYS A 7 -47.80 -40.14 -29.95
CA CYS A 7 -48.54 -41.00 -29.03
C CYS A 7 -48.71 -40.34 -27.64
N LEU A 8 -47.67 -39.65 -27.14
CA LEU A 8 -47.72 -38.91 -25.88
C LEU A 8 -48.65 -37.70 -25.94
N LEU A 9 -48.71 -37.01 -27.09
CA LEU A 9 -49.61 -35.85 -27.31
C LEU A 9 -51.08 -36.29 -27.40
N VAL A 10 -51.34 -37.44 -28.02
CA VAL A 10 -52.67 -38.07 -28.07
C VAL A 10 -53.12 -38.53 -26.68
N ILE A 11 -52.22 -39.10 -25.87
CA ILE A 11 -52.50 -39.47 -24.47
C ILE A 11 -52.72 -38.22 -23.59
N PHE A 12 -51.97 -37.14 -23.83
CA PHE A 12 -52.12 -35.87 -23.10
C PHE A 12 -53.46 -35.17 -23.43
N CYS A 13 -53.91 -35.19 -24.69
CA CYS A 13 -55.23 -34.72 -25.08
C CYS A 13 -56.38 -35.56 -24.47
N MET A 14 -56.17 -36.86 -24.24
CA MET A 14 -57.15 -37.71 -23.55
C MET A 14 -57.16 -37.53 -22.01
N LEU A 15 -56.08 -37.03 -21.41
CA LEU A 15 -56.01 -36.73 -19.97
C LEU A 15 -56.59 -35.35 -19.60
N LEU A 16 -56.64 -34.41 -20.54
CA LEU A 16 -57.20 -33.05 -20.32
C LEU A 16 -58.74 -33.00 -20.31
N SER A 17 -59.43 -34.13 -20.50
CA SER A 17 -60.91 -34.19 -20.48
C SER A 17 -61.50 -34.38 -19.07
N VAL A 18 -60.70 -34.31 -18.01
CA VAL A 18 -61.19 -34.39 -16.63
C VAL A 18 -60.70 -33.19 -15.82
N GLN A 19 -61.44 -32.08 -15.89
CA GLN A 19 -61.61 -31.17 -14.75
C GLN A 19 -62.85 -30.29 -14.98
N ASN A 20 -63.84 -30.53 -14.13
CA ASN A 20 -64.99 -29.66 -13.94
C ASN A 20 -64.53 -28.24 -13.57
N VAL A 21 -65.00 -27.23 -14.30
CA VAL A 21 -65.24 -25.91 -13.71
C VAL A 21 -66.62 -25.44 -14.15
N VAL A 22 -67.48 -25.39 -13.14
CA VAL A 22 -68.79 -24.76 -13.11
C VAL A 22 -68.60 -23.27 -13.44
N GLY A 23 -69.25 -22.77 -14.49
CA GLY A 23 -69.30 -21.33 -14.78
C GLY A 23 -70.30 -20.62 -13.88
N PRO A 24 -70.07 -19.33 -13.52
CA PRO A 24 -71.10 -18.51 -12.88
C PRO A 24 -72.14 -18.07 -13.92
N GLU A 25 -73.36 -17.90 -13.43
CA GLU A 25 -74.61 -17.61 -14.14
C GLU A 25 -74.52 -16.39 -15.08
N THR A 26 -75.09 -16.55 -16.28
CA THR A 26 -75.65 -15.44 -17.05
C THR A 26 -77.15 -15.65 -17.23
N THR A 27 -77.92 -14.85 -16.50
CA THR A 27 -79.18 -14.20 -16.91
C THR A 27 -80.09 -14.90 -17.92
N SER A 28 -81.21 -15.40 -17.37
CA SER A 28 -82.58 -15.34 -17.90
C SER A 28 -82.82 -15.56 -19.41
N SER A 29 -83.39 -16.72 -19.74
CA SER A 29 -84.46 -16.79 -20.73
C SER A 29 -85.39 -17.97 -20.46
N GLY A 30 -86.69 -17.73 -20.62
CA GLY A 30 -87.62 -18.65 -21.28
C GLY A 30 -87.95 -19.98 -20.59
N SER A 31 -89.18 -20.03 -20.08
CA SER A 31 -89.91 -21.21 -19.61
C SER A 31 -90.19 -22.27 -20.70
N SER A 32 -90.61 -23.45 -20.22
CA SER A 32 -90.99 -24.71 -20.90
C SER A 32 -89.83 -25.54 -21.44
N GLY A 33 -89.65 -26.84 -21.14
CA GLY A 33 -90.49 -27.85 -20.51
C GLY A 33 -90.22 -29.16 -21.25
N GLY A 34 -89.67 -30.18 -20.60
CA GLY A 34 -89.40 -31.46 -21.27
C GLY A 34 -88.53 -32.42 -20.46
N SER A 35 -89.17 -33.40 -19.86
CA SER A 35 -88.61 -34.44 -18.99
C SER A 35 -87.93 -35.58 -19.77
N GLY A 36 -86.86 -36.13 -19.19
CA GLY A 36 -86.64 -37.58 -19.15
C GLY A 36 -85.68 -38.17 -20.19
N GLY A 37 -84.63 -38.85 -19.70
CA GLY A 37 -83.89 -39.84 -20.49
C GLY A 37 -82.45 -40.03 -20.07
N GLY A 38 -82.22 -40.85 -19.05
CA GLY A 38 -80.87 -41.34 -18.72
C GLY A 38 -80.27 -42.18 -19.83
N GLY A 39 -78.94 -42.18 -19.96
CA GLY A 39 -78.27 -43.02 -20.94
C GLY A 39 -76.76 -42.87 -20.97
N GLY A 40 -76.10 -43.73 -20.18
CA GLY A 40 -74.89 -44.46 -20.59
C GLY A 40 -73.68 -43.64 -21.05
N GLY A 41 -72.70 -43.54 -20.15
CA GLY A 41 -71.31 -43.31 -20.55
C GLY A 41 -70.85 -44.42 -21.51
N GLY A 42 -70.57 -44.02 -22.75
CA GLY A 42 -69.92 -44.84 -23.75
C GLY A 42 -68.87 -43.99 -24.44
N SER A 43 -67.59 -44.34 -24.25
CA SER A 43 -66.48 -43.77 -24.99
C SER A 43 -66.74 -43.95 -26.48
N LYS A 44 -67.13 -42.88 -27.18
CA LYS A 44 -67.13 -42.88 -28.65
C LYS A 44 -65.68 -43.01 -29.09
N GLN A 45 -65.24 -44.23 -29.37
CA GLN A 45 -64.05 -44.46 -30.15
C GLN A 45 -64.21 -43.63 -31.43
N VAL A 46 -63.32 -42.67 -31.59
CA VAL A 46 -63.28 -41.83 -32.78
C VAL A 46 -62.81 -42.73 -33.91
N ASP A 47 -63.78 -43.26 -34.66
CA ASP A 47 -63.53 -44.11 -35.80
C ASP A 47 -62.88 -43.28 -36.92
N ILE A 48 -61.81 -43.80 -37.53
CA ILE A 48 -61.03 -43.08 -38.55
C ILE A 48 -61.93 -42.67 -39.72
N ASP A 49 -62.91 -43.52 -40.05
CA ASP A 49 -63.88 -43.25 -41.11
C ASP A 49 -64.82 -42.09 -40.77
N ARG A 50 -65.14 -41.89 -39.48
CA ARG A 50 -65.92 -40.71 -39.04
C ARG A 50 -65.08 -39.43 -39.06
N LEU A 51 -63.78 -39.52 -38.76
CA LEU A 51 -62.86 -38.38 -38.92
C LEU A 51 -62.73 -37.98 -40.39
N LEU A 52 -62.51 -38.94 -41.28
CA LEU A 52 -62.44 -38.70 -42.73
C LEU A 52 -63.73 -38.07 -43.25
N LYS A 53 -64.89 -38.64 -42.88
CA LYS A 53 -66.18 -38.09 -43.28
C LYS A 53 -66.43 -36.68 -42.73
N ALA A 54 -66.03 -36.40 -41.49
CA ALA A 54 -66.14 -35.06 -40.91
C ALA A 54 -65.21 -34.04 -41.61
N VAL A 55 -64.03 -34.47 -42.08
CA VAL A 55 -63.10 -33.64 -42.86
C VAL A 55 -63.66 -33.38 -44.26
N GLU A 56 -64.26 -34.38 -44.92
CA GLU A 56 -64.94 -34.21 -46.21
C GLU A 56 -66.18 -33.31 -46.12
N ASP A 57 -67.02 -33.51 -45.09
CA ASP A 57 -68.17 -32.65 -44.83
C ASP A 57 -67.73 -31.23 -44.46
N GLY A 58 -66.61 -31.08 -43.74
CA GLY A 58 -65.98 -29.79 -43.43
C GLY A 58 -65.51 -29.06 -44.69
N LYS A 59 -64.88 -29.77 -45.64
CA LYS A 59 -64.48 -29.23 -46.95
C LYS A 59 -65.67 -28.68 -47.74
N LYS A 60 -66.83 -29.35 -47.67
CA LYS A 60 -68.04 -28.98 -48.42
C LYS A 60 -68.86 -27.88 -47.76
N ASN A 61 -68.98 -27.91 -46.43
CA ASN A 61 -69.93 -27.07 -45.69
C ASN A 61 -69.28 -25.88 -44.97
N LYS A 62 -67.96 -25.93 -44.69
CA LYS A 62 -67.22 -24.86 -44.01
C LYS A 62 -65.80 -24.72 -44.60
N PRO A 63 -65.67 -24.24 -45.84
CA PRO A 63 -64.41 -24.22 -46.58
C PRO A 63 -63.31 -23.39 -45.89
N GLU A 64 -63.65 -22.29 -45.22
CA GLU A 64 -62.67 -21.47 -44.49
C GLU A 64 -62.03 -22.21 -43.31
N LYS A 65 -62.84 -22.94 -42.53
CA LYS A 65 -62.36 -23.77 -41.41
C LYS A 65 -61.58 -24.99 -41.90
N PHE A 66 -61.90 -25.50 -43.09
CA PHE A 66 -61.15 -26.57 -43.73
C PHE A 66 -59.78 -26.09 -44.23
N GLU A 67 -59.67 -24.89 -44.81
CA GLU A 67 -58.37 -24.32 -45.18
C GLU A 67 -57.51 -23.97 -43.96
N GLU A 68 -58.11 -23.52 -42.85
CA GLU A 68 -57.43 -23.36 -41.55
C GLU A 68 -56.91 -24.72 -41.02
N LEU A 69 -57.73 -25.77 -41.07
CA LEU A 69 -57.31 -27.13 -40.69
C LEU A 69 -56.21 -27.67 -41.62
N LYS A 70 -56.31 -27.41 -42.92
CA LYS A 70 -55.31 -27.80 -43.92
C LYS A 70 -53.99 -27.07 -43.70
N THR A 71 -53.99 -25.78 -43.40
CA THR A 71 -52.75 -25.05 -43.04
C THR A 71 -52.13 -25.54 -41.74
N LEU A 72 -52.93 -26.04 -40.79
CA LEU A 72 -52.42 -26.64 -39.55
C LEU A 72 -51.84 -28.06 -39.76
N LEU A 73 -52.46 -28.86 -40.64
CA LEU A 73 -52.11 -30.26 -40.86
C LEU A 73 -51.12 -30.50 -42.00
N TRP A 74 -51.10 -29.61 -42.99
CA TRP A 74 -50.24 -29.67 -44.16
C TRP A 74 -49.27 -28.48 -44.14
N LYS A 75 -48.00 -28.79 -43.90
CA LYS A 75 -46.91 -27.85 -44.16
C LYS A 75 -46.34 -28.18 -45.53
N ASP A 76 -46.19 -27.17 -46.38
CA ASP A 76 -45.56 -27.36 -47.67
C ASP A 76 -44.16 -27.96 -47.50
N PRO A 77 -43.73 -28.89 -48.37
CA PRO A 77 -42.41 -29.48 -48.29
C PRO A 77 -41.37 -28.38 -48.45
N ILE A 78 -40.63 -28.13 -47.38
CA ILE A 78 -39.52 -27.18 -47.35
C ILE A 78 -38.39 -27.74 -48.21
N THR A 79 -38.17 -27.17 -49.39
CA THR A 79 -37.02 -27.51 -50.25
C THR A 79 -35.81 -26.65 -49.89
N SER A 80 -34.60 -27.21 -50.05
CA SER A 80 -33.34 -26.49 -49.81
C SER A 80 -33.12 -25.30 -50.75
N GLU A 81 -33.85 -25.25 -51.87
CA GLU A 81 -33.80 -24.15 -52.85
C GLU A 81 -34.36 -22.84 -52.29
N ASN A 82 -35.26 -22.90 -51.31
CA ASN A 82 -35.85 -21.72 -50.70
C ASN A 82 -35.00 -21.12 -49.56
N TYR A 83 -33.86 -21.75 -49.22
CA TYR A 83 -33.00 -21.29 -48.15
C TYR A 83 -32.18 -20.08 -48.58
N THR A 84 -32.30 -18.99 -47.83
CA THR A 84 -31.51 -17.77 -48.02
C THR A 84 -30.45 -17.65 -46.94
N LEU A 85 -29.24 -17.23 -47.29
CA LEU A 85 -28.21 -17.02 -46.28
C LEU A 85 -28.63 -15.89 -45.32
N PRO A 86 -28.54 -16.08 -44.00
CA PRO A 86 -28.75 -15.01 -43.04
C PRO A 86 -27.80 -13.83 -43.29
N THR A 87 -28.31 -12.62 -43.16
CA THR A 87 -27.50 -11.40 -43.26
C THR A 87 -26.77 -11.18 -41.94
N VAL A 88 -25.46 -10.97 -41.99
CA VAL A 88 -24.61 -10.71 -40.83
C VAL A 88 -23.99 -9.33 -41.03
N LEU A 89 -24.21 -8.38 -40.14
CA LEU A 89 -23.73 -7.01 -40.28
C LEU A 89 -22.86 -6.65 -39.07
N LEU A 90 -21.75 -5.95 -39.32
CA LEU A 90 -20.84 -5.49 -38.30
C LEU A 90 -21.17 -4.04 -37.94
N TYR A 91 -21.20 -3.71 -36.65
CA TYR A 91 -21.54 -2.39 -36.12
C TYR A 91 -20.51 -1.97 -35.06
N TYR A 92 -20.13 -0.69 -35.13
CA TYR A 92 -19.40 0.04 -34.12
C TYR A 92 -19.80 1.52 -34.21
N GLY A 93 -19.62 2.29 -33.13
CA GLY A 93 -20.01 3.71 -33.04
C GLY A 93 -19.33 4.65 -34.05
N GLY A 94 -18.35 4.16 -34.81
CA GLY A 94 -17.71 4.80 -35.95
C GLY A 94 -17.07 3.78 -36.88
N ASN A 95 -16.45 4.21 -37.98
CA ASN A 95 -15.54 3.39 -38.78
C ASN A 95 -14.36 4.25 -39.24
N ASN A 96 -13.21 3.63 -39.48
CA ASN A 96 -11.94 4.31 -39.73
C ASN A 96 -11.58 5.28 -38.58
N THR A 97 -11.77 4.82 -37.35
CA THR A 97 -11.54 5.59 -36.13
C THR A 97 -10.15 5.33 -35.59
N THR A 98 -9.49 6.38 -35.11
CA THR A 98 -8.28 6.25 -34.31
C THR A 98 -8.66 5.90 -32.88
N VAL A 99 -8.06 4.84 -32.34
CA VAL A 99 -8.31 4.37 -30.97
C VAL A 99 -6.98 4.09 -30.28
N SER A 100 -6.90 4.38 -28.98
CA SER A 100 -5.73 3.92 -28.22
C SER A 100 -5.76 2.40 -28.09
N ARG A 101 -4.58 1.79 -27.97
CA ARG A 101 -4.41 0.35 -27.82
C ARG A 101 -5.21 -0.20 -26.64
N THR A 102 -5.31 0.58 -25.56
CA THR A 102 -5.98 0.18 -24.32
C THR A 102 -7.41 0.70 -24.19
N GLU A 103 -7.85 1.51 -25.15
CA GLU A 103 -9.21 2.00 -25.21
C GLU A 103 -10.20 0.86 -25.39
N LYS A 104 -11.31 0.92 -24.66
CA LYS A 104 -12.34 -0.12 -24.72
C LYS A 104 -13.15 -0.01 -26.01
N VAL A 105 -13.22 -1.10 -26.76
CA VAL A 105 -14.03 -1.23 -27.97
C VAL A 105 -15.17 -2.22 -27.74
N GLU A 106 -16.38 -1.84 -28.15
CA GLU A 106 -17.56 -2.71 -28.11
C GLU A 106 -18.05 -2.97 -29.54
N ILE A 107 -17.63 -4.11 -30.09
CA ILE A 107 -18.00 -4.49 -31.45
C ILE A 107 -19.25 -5.35 -31.39
N ILE A 108 -20.25 -4.99 -32.21
CA ILE A 108 -21.53 -5.68 -32.26
C ILE A 108 -21.72 -6.29 -33.63
N THR A 109 -22.25 -7.50 -33.67
CA THR A 109 -22.73 -8.12 -34.90
C THR A 109 -24.23 -8.29 -34.83
N VAL A 110 -24.92 -7.74 -35.82
CA VAL A 110 -26.37 -7.83 -35.98
C VAL A 110 -26.66 -8.88 -37.05
N ILE A 111 -27.51 -9.84 -36.72
CA ILE A 111 -27.84 -10.96 -37.60
C ILE A 111 -29.33 -10.93 -37.91
N LYS A 112 -29.68 -10.93 -39.19
CA LYS A 112 -31.05 -11.02 -39.69
C LYS A 112 -31.24 -12.33 -40.43
N ASN A 113 -32.21 -13.13 -40.01
CA ASN A 113 -32.55 -14.38 -40.68
C ASN A 113 -33.86 -14.25 -41.44
N ASN A 114 -33.80 -14.26 -42.77
CA ASN A 114 -34.99 -14.12 -43.62
C ASN A 114 -35.75 -15.44 -43.80
N ASN A 115 -35.25 -16.56 -43.27
CA ASN A 115 -35.91 -17.86 -43.39
C ASN A 115 -36.99 -18.07 -42.31
N LEU A 116 -37.97 -18.90 -42.67
CA LEU A 116 -38.98 -19.40 -41.74
C LEU A 116 -38.33 -20.12 -40.55
N PRO A 117 -38.94 -20.10 -39.35
CA PRO A 117 -38.39 -20.75 -38.15
C PRO A 117 -37.99 -22.21 -38.36
N GLU A 118 -38.73 -22.99 -39.15
CA GLU A 118 -38.42 -24.41 -39.41
C GLU A 118 -37.19 -24.62 -40.30
N MET A 119 -36.75 -23.58 -41.04
CA MET A 119 -35.61 -23.61 -41.96
C MET A 119 -34.32 -23.08 -41.33
N ARG A 120 -34.40 -22.52 -40.12
CA ARG A 120 -33.25 -21.87 -39.49
C ARG A 120 -32.21 -22.89 -39.11
N ARG A 121 -31.00 -22.68 -39.62
CA ARG A 121 -29.80 -23.39 -39.19
C ARG A 121 -29.13 -22.62 -38.07
N MET A 122 -28.38 -23.34 -37.24
CA MET A 122 -27.48 -22.73 -36.27
C MET A 122 -26.38 -22.00 -37.02
N LEU A 123 -26.01 -20.80 -36.56
CA LEU A 123 -24.89 -20.05 -37.11
C LEU A 123 -23.71 -20.07 -36.16
N ASP A 124 -22.53 -20.40 -36.68
CA ASP A 124 -21.25 -20.23 -36.03
C ASP A 124 -20.61 -18.93 -36.54
N LEU A 125 -20.31 -18.01 -35.62
CA LEU A 125 -19.67 -16.73 -35.93
C LEU A 125 -18.23 -16.73 -35.42
N TYR A 126 -17.32 -16.27 -36.27
CA TYR A 126 -15.90 -16.09 -35.99
C TYR A 126 -15.52 -14.64 -36.24
N LEU A 127 -14.98 -13.98 -35.22
CA LEU A 127 -14.40 -12.65 -35.38
C LEU A 127 -12.98 -12.83 -35.88
N GLU A 128 -12.65 -12.19 -36.99
CA GLU A 128 -11.31 -12.23 -37.57
C GLU A 128 -10.72 -10.82 -37.59
N ALA A 129 -9.46 -10.70 -37.17
CA ALA A 129 -8.68 -9.48 -37.20
C ALA A 129 -7.49 -9.63 -38.15
N LYS A 130 -7.27 -8.62 -38.97
CA LYS A 130 -6.03 -8.41 -39.70
C LYS A 130 -5.23 -7.36 -38.94
N GLU A 131 -4.18 -7.82 -38.27
CA GLU A 131 -3.28 -7.00 -37.46
C GLU A 131 -2.34 -6.15 -38.31
N PRO A 132 -1.72 -5.08 -37.74
CA PRO A 132 -0.79 -4.24 -38.47
C PRO A 132 0.40 -5.07 -38.97
N GLY A 133 0.78 -4.87 -40.24
CA GLY A 133 1.86 -5.62 -40.88
C GLY A 133 1.51 -7.06 -41.30
N SER A 134 0.35 -7.60 -40.93
CA SER A 134 -0.11 -8.91 -41.39
C SER A 134 -0.80 -8.81 -42.76
N SER A 135 -0.54 -9.78 -43.64
CA SER A 135 -1.31 -9.95 -44.88
C SER A 135 -2.61 -10.73 -44.68
N GLU A 136 -2.73 -11.48 -43.58
CA GLU A 136 -3.80 -12.45 -43.35
C GLU A 136 -4.69 -12.07 -42.17
N TYR A 137 -5.96 -12.47 -42.26
CA TYR A 137 -6.93 -12.40 -41.17
C TYR A 137 -6.75 -13.59 -40.23
N ARG A 138 -6.69 -13.32 -38.94
CA ARG A 138 -6.58 -14.33 -37.88
C ARG A 138 -7.81 -14.28 -36.98
N GLN A 139 -8.25 -15.44 -36.55
CA GLN A 139 -9.38 -15.55 -35.64
C GLN A 139 -9.03 -14.98 -34.26
N VAL A 140 -9.90 -14.12 -33.72
CA VAL A 140 -9.73 -13.47 -32.41
C VAL A 140 -10.32 -14.32 -31.29
N ASN A 141 -11.51 -14.86 -31.50
CA ASN A 141 -12.22 -15.67 -30.52
C ASN A 141 -11.72 -17.12 -30.50
N LEU A 142 -11.55 -17.74 -29.32
CA LEU A 142 -11.12 -19.15 -29.22
C LEU A 142 -12.20 -20.14 -29.68
N PHE A 143 -13.47 -19.84 -29.40
CA PHE A 143 -14.63 -20.67 -29.77
C PHE A 143 -15.63 -19.85 -30.58
N PRO A 144 -16.31 -20.44 -31.58
CA PRO A 144 -17.33 -19.73 -32.34
C PRO A 144 -18.48 -19.26 -31.45
N ASN A 145 -18.93 -18.03 -31.66
CA ASN A 145 -20.16 -17.55 -31.08
C ASN A 145 -21.33 -18.16 -31.85
N LYS A 146 -22.08 -19.02 -31.17
CA LYS A 146 -23.21 -19.75 -31.77
C LYS A 146 -24.50 -18.96 -31.64
N ILE A 147 -25.29 -18.94 -32.71
CA ILE A 147 -26.65 -18.42 -32.74
C ILE A 147 -27.61 -19.57 -32.99
N GLN A 148 -28.42 -19.87 -31.98
CA GLN A 148 -29.46 -20.89 -32.09
C GLN A 148 -30.72 -20.31 -32.76
N ALA A 149 -31.50 -21.18 -33.39
CA ALA A 149 -32.69 -20.79 -34.15
C ALA A 149 -33.77 -20.06 -33.31
N ASN A 150 -33.79 -20.27 -32.00
CA ASN A 150 -34.70 -19.67 -31.03
C ASN A 150 -34.22 -18.31 -30.47
N GLU A 151 -32.99 -17.87 -30.77
CA GLU A 151 -32.43 -16.61 -30.26
C GLU A 151 -32.85 -15.37 -31.08
N TYR A 152 -33.51 -15.59 -32.21
CA TYR A 152 -34.04 -14.52 -33.03
C TYR A 152 -35.33 -13.97 -32.44
N ASN A 153 -35.45 -12.64 -32.46
CA ASN A 153 -36.70 -11.99 -32.10
C ASN A 153 -37.85 -12.47 -33.01
N ALA A 154 -38.96 -12.90 -32.44
CA ALA A 154 -40.07 -13.48 -33.18
C ALA A 154 -40.74 -12.53 -34.18
N LYS A 155 -40.64 -11.21 -33.96
CA LYS A 155 -41.27 -10.18 -34.81
C LYS A 155 -40.34 -9.70 -35.93
N THR A 156 -39.07 -9.49 -35.61
CA THR A 156 -38.11 -8.87 -36.55
C THR A 156 -37.17 -9.88 -37.20
N ASN A 157 -37.08 -11.11 -36.67
CA ASN A 157 -36.10 -12.13 -37.02
C ASN A 157 -34.64 -11.64 -36.96
N ILE A 158 -34.38 -10.71 -36.05
CA ILE A 158 -33.06 -10.14 -35.79
C ILE A 158 -32.58 -10.61 -34.43
N THR A 159 -31.27 -10.84 -34.31
CA THR A 159 -30.55 -11.01 -33.05
C THR A 159 -29.21 -10.29 -33.13
N GLN A 160 -28.55 -10.09 -31.99
CA GLN A 160 -27.28 -9.38 -31.91
C GLN A 160 -26.30 -10.11 -30.99
N ARG A 161 -25.01 -9.96 -31.28
CA ARG A 161 -23.91 -10.43 -30.44
C ARG A 161 -22.90 -9.33 -30.19
N ILE A 162 -22.48 -9.21 -28.95
CA ILE A 162 -21.38 -8.35 -28.53
C ILE A 162 -20.13 -9.21 -28.40
N TRP A 163 -19.03 -8.78 -29.01
CA TRP A 163 -17.77 -9.51 -28.99
C TRP A 163 -16.96 -9.19 -27.73
N ASN A 164 -17.26 -9.90 -26.64
CA ASN A 164 -16.53 -9.75 -25.38
C ASN A 164 -15.08 -10.28 -25.43
N ASP A 165 -14.73 -11.06 -26.45
CA ASP A 165 -13.38 -11.60 -26.66
C ASP A 165 -12.37 -10.51 -27.09
N LEU A 166 -12.85 -9.39 -27.63
CA LEU A 166 -12.03 -8.26 -28.08
C LEU A 166 -12.51 -6.98 -27.41
N GLN A 167 -12.02 -6.72 -26.20
CA GLN A 167 -12.36 -5.52 -25.43
C GLN A 167 -11.43 -4.35 -25.73
N SER A 168 -10.20 -4.60 -26.15
CA SER A 168 -9.21 -3.58 -26.54
C SER A 168 -8.14 -4.21 -27.41
N PHE A 169 -7.23 -3.39 -27.93
CA PHE A 169 -6.09 -3.82 -28.73
C PHE A 169 -4.78 -3.96 -27.93
N ALA A 170 -4.85 -4.00 -26.60
CA ALA A 170 -3.71 -4.06 -25.66
C ALA A 170 -2.71 -5.20 -25.94
N TYR A 171 -3.16 -6.25 -26.64
CA TYR A 171 -2.31 -7.39 -27.00
C TYR A 171 -1.39 -7.13 -28.20
N LEU A 172 -1.64 -6.07 -28.99
CA LEU A 172 -0.86 -5.76 -30.18
C LEU A 172 0.56 -5.32 -29.81
N LYS A 173 1.55 -5.88 -30.50
CA LYS A 173 2.97 -5.50 -30.35
C LYS A 173 3.41 -4.41 -31.34
N GLN A 174 2.55 -4.10 -32.30
CA GLN A 174 2.81 -3.11 -33.34
C GLN A 174 1.54 -2.27 -33.51
N ILE A 175 1.73 -0.97 -33.65
CA ILE A 175 0.66 0.01 -33.90
C ILE A 175 0.36 0.12 -35.39
N GLY A 176 -0.84 0.60 -35.72
CA GLY A 176 -1.27 0.83 -37.10
C GLY A 176 -2.67 0.33 -37.40
N GLU A 177 -2.96 0.16 -38.68
CA GLU A 177 -4.30 -0.21 -39.16
C GLU A 177 -4.64 -1.67 -38.80
N VAL A 178 -5.76 -1.85 -38.09
CA VAL A 178 -6.40 -3.14 -37.81
C VAL A 178 -7.72 -3.20 -38.57
N ARG A 179 -7.95 -4.31 -39.28
CA ARG A 179 -9.25 -4.57 -39.93
C ARG A 179 -9.95 -5.73 -39.28
N LEU A 180 -11.22 -5.54 -38.93
CA LEU A 180 -12.07 -6.59 -38.38
C LEU A 180 -13.17 -6.96 -39.36
N ARG A 181 -13.42 -8.25 -39.45
CA ARG A 181 -14.56 -8.82 -40.19
C ARG A 181 -15.13 -10.00 -39.42
N VAL A 182 -16.36 -10.36 -39.72
CA VAL A 182 -16.96 -11.59 -39.19
C VAL A 182 -17.05 -12.61 -40.31
N ASN A 183 -16.60 -13.82 -40.01
CA ASN A 183 -16.76 -14.99 -40.85
C ASN A 183 -17.88 -15.85 -40.24
N ALA A 184 -18.90 -16.15 -41.02
CA ALA A 184 -20.10 -16.84 -40.59
C ALA A 184 -20.24 -18.17 -41.32
N SER A 185 -20.73 -19.18 -40.61
CA SER A 185 -21.07 -20.47 -41.18
C SER A 185 -22.37 -21.03 -40.63
N ASP A 186 -23.18 -21.65 -41.48
CA ASP A 186 -24.39 -22.39 -41.09
C ASP A 186 -24.15 -23.91 -41.01
N GLY A 187 -22.88 -24.33 -41.03
CA GLY A 187 -22.42 -25.72 -41.12
C GLY A 187 -22.33 -26.29 -42.53
N VAL A 188 -22.91 -25.61 -43.54
CA VAL A 188 -22.87 -26.03 -44.95
C VAL A 188 -22.18 -24.98 -45.82
N ASN A 189 -22.63 -23.74 -45.68
CA ASN A 189 -22.13 -22.55 -46.34
C ASN A 189 -21.21 -21.76 -45.39
N LYS A 190 -20.29 -21.00 -45.99
CA LYS A 190 -19.39 -20.07 -45.29
C LYS A 190 -19.36 -18.76 -46.05
N TRP A 191 -19.49 -17.64 -45.36
CA TRP A 191 -19.42 -16.31 -45.94
C TRP A 191 -18.89 -15.30 -44.92
N SER A 192 -18.43 -14.15 -45.39
CA SER A 192 -17.89 -13.10 -44.52
C SER A 192 -18.60 -11.77 -44.73
N THR A 193 -18.60 -10.92 -43.72
CA THR A 193 -19.08 -9.54 -43.81
C THR A 193 -18.37 -8.74 -44.90
N ALA A 194 -17.13 -9.10 -45.24
CA ALA A 194 -16.38 -8.50 -46.34
C ALA A 194 -17.03 -8.72 -47.73
N SER A 195 -17.97 -9.67 -47.87
CA SER A 195 -18.68 -9.92 -49.14
C SER A 195 -19.81 -8.92 -49.41
N TYR A 196 -20.28 -8.20 -48.38
CA TYR A 196 -21.33 -7.20 -48.54
C TYR A 196 -20.76 -5.94 -49.19
N LYS A 197 -21.44 -5.45 -50.22
CA LYS A 197 -21.11 -4.19 -50.93
C LYS A 197 -22.16 -3.14 -50.56
N ASP A 198 -21.74 -1.87 -50.61
CA ASP A 198 -22.63 -0.71 -50.51
C ASP A 198 -23.49 -0.67 -49.23
N LEU A 199 -22.90 -1.02 -48.07
CA LEU A 199 -23.57 -0.90 -46.78
C LEU A 199 -23.63 0.57 -46.34
N GLU A 200 -24.81 1.02 -45.94
CA GLU A 200 -24.98 2.34 -45.34
C GLU A 200 -24.62 2.33 -43.85
N PRO A 201 -24.01 3.42 -43.33
CA PRO A 201 -23.83 3.59 -41.89
C PRO A 201 -25.14 3.38 -41.13
N PRO A 202 -25.10 2.73 -39.95
CA PRO A 202 -23.91 2.45 -39.15
C PRO A 202 -23.33 1.04 -39.33
N PHE A 203 -23.65 0.34 -40.42
CA PHE A 203 -23.16 -1.01 -40.68
C PHE A 203 -22.01 -1.01 -41.67
N TYR A 204 -21.02 -1.86 -41.42
CA TYR A 204 -19.80 -1.91 -42.23
C TYR A 204 -19.46 -3.35 -42.63
N SER A 205 -18.86 -3.51 -43.80
CA SER A 205 -18.37 -4.80 -44.29
C SER A 205 -17.11 -5.23 -43.54
N GLU A 206 -16.21 -4.28 -43.32
CA GLU A 206 -15.05 -4.36 -42.44
C GLU A 206 -15.01 -3.12 -41.54
N LEU A 207 -14.70 -3.32 -40.27
CA LEU A 207 -14.35 -2.22 -39.37
C LEU A 207 -12.85 -1.98 -39.47
N VAL A 208 -12.48 -0.72 -39.68
CA VAL A 208 -11.09 -0.28 -39.75
C VAL A 208 -10.80 0.58 -38.53
N PHE A 209 -9.76 0.20 -37.78
CA PHE A 209 -9.26 0.93 -36.64
C PHE A 209 -7.82 1.34 -36.91
N ASN A 210 -7.47 2.59 -36.63
CA ASN A 210 -6.07 3.00 -36.57
C ASN A 210 -5.61 2.99 -35.12
N VAL A 211 -4.89 1.95 -34.72
CA VAL A 211 -4.49 1.75 -33.32
C VAL A 211 -3.21 2.52 -33.03
N THR A 212 -3.24 3.37 -32.01
CA THR A 212 -2.09 4.15 -31.53
C THR A 212 -1.66 3.71 -30.14
N ASN A 213 -0.45 4.07 -29.73
CA ASN A 213 0.12 3.84 -28.40
C ASN A 213 0.57 5.17 -27.83
N SER A 214 0.33 5.41 -26.54
CA SER A 214 0.77 6.61 -25.84
C SER A 214 2.24 6.47 -25.45
N LEU A 215 3.03 7.53 -25.67
CA LEU A 215 4.43 7.53 -25.28
C LEU A 215 4.54 7.64 -23.74
N PRO A 216 5.26 6.73 -23.05
CA PRO A 216 5.52 6.87 -21.62
C PRO A 216 6.23 8.19 -21.30
N ARG A 217 6.01 8.73 -20.11
CA ARG A 217 6.56 10.02 -19.67
C ARG A 217 7.12 9.91 -18.28
N MET A 218 8.30 10.46 -18.06
CA MET A 218 8.91 10.49 -16.74
C MET A 218 8.86 11.90 -16.16
N SER A 219 8.75 11.98 -14.84
CA SER A 219 8.71 13.25 -14.12
C SER A 219 9.29 13.11 -12.71
N GLN A 220 9.34 14.23 -11.97
CA GLN A 220 9.76 14.27 -10.56
C GLN A 220 11.15 13.68 -10.28
N PHE A 221 12.12 13.98 -11.13
CA PHE A 221 13.50 13.56 -10.93
C PHE A 221 14.10 14.14 -9.64
N ASN A 222 14.52 13.27 -8.74
CA ASN A 222 15.10 13.68 -7.45
C ASN A 222 16.22 12.73 -7.04
N VAL A 223 17.23 13.26 -6.34
CA VAL A 223 18.31 12.46 -5.74
C VAL A 223 18.42 12.80 -4.27
N THR A 224 18.42 11.76 -3.44
CA THR A 224 18.51 11.89 -1.98
C THR A 224 19.61 10.98 -1.41
N PRO A 225 20.51 11.48 -0.54
CA PRO A 225 20.66 12.88 -0.14
C PRO A 225 21.27 13.73 -1.26
N GLY A 226 20.81 14.98 -1.38
CA GLY A 226 21.42 15.97 -2.28
C GLY A 226 22.74 16.52 -1.72
N GLY A 227 23.61 17.00 -2.59
CA GLY A 227 24.84 17.71 -2.22
C GLY A 227 26.08 16.82 -2.15
N SER A 228 26.93 17.04 -1.14
CA SER A 228 28.21 16.37 -0.99
C SER A 228 28.06 15.10 -0.14
N VAL A 229 28.27 13.94 -0.76
CA VAL A 229 27.99 12.61 -0.18
C VAL A 229 29.21 11.70 -0.34
N ARG A 230 29.29 10.62 0.45
CA ARG A 230 30.32 9.58 0.24
C ARG A 230 29.88 8.61 -0.84
N TYR A 231 30.84 7.94 -1.47
CA TYR A 231 30.57 6.90 -2.46
C TYR A 231 29.76 5.71 -1.92
N ASN A 232 29.81 5.46 -0.60
CA ASN A 232 29.09 4.38 0.07
C ASN A 232 27.84 4.85 0.84
N ASP A 233 27.48 6.13 0.76
CA ASP A 233 26.24 6.63 1.34
C ASP A 233 25.03 6.05 0.57
N PRO A 234 23.85 5.91 1.22
CA PRO A 234 22.64 5.42 0.56
C PRO A 234 22.04 6.50 -0.37
N ILE A 235 22.68 6.71 -1.52
CA ILE A 235 22.22 7.61 -2.57
C ILE A 235 21.08 6.92 -3.32
N GLU A 236 19.94 7.59 -3.38
CA GLU A 236 18.73 7.09 -4.01
C GLU A 236 18.28 8.06 -5.10
N TYR A 237 18.20 7.55 -6.34
CA TYR A 237 17.69 8.24 -7.52
C TYR A 237 16.23 7.87 -7.69
N LYS A 238 15.36 8.87 -7.61
CA LYS A 238 13.90 8.72 -7.71
C LYS A 238 13.37 9.44 -8.92
N ALA A 239 12.36 8.85 -9.52
CA ALA A 239 11.56 9.46 -10.55
C ALA A 239 10.18 8.79 -10.55
N ASP A 240 9.22 9.41 -11.21
CA ASP A 240 7.88 8.88 -11.43
C ASP A 240 7.70 8.64 -12.92
N ILE A 241 7.23 7.47 -13.32
CA ILE A 241 6.99 7.14 -14.72
C ILE A 241 5.52 6.84 -14.96
N ASP A 242 4.91 7.62 -15.84
CA ASP A 242 3.51 7.48 -16.22
C ASP A 242 3.41 6.89 -17.63
N ASP A 243 2.45 5.99 -17.78
CA ASP A 243 2.01 5.49 -19.07
C ASP A 243 0.49 5.34 -19.03
N GLU A 244 -0.17 5.95 -20.02
CA GLU A 244 -1.63 5.95 -20.14
C GLU A 244 -2.17 4.57 -20.48
N ASP A 245 -1.37 3.76 -21.18
CA ASP A 245 -1.73 2.41 -21.58
C ASP A 245 -1.51 1.38 -20.44
N GLY A 246 -0.70 1.72 -19.43
CA GLY A 246 -0.54 0.89 -18.25
C GLY A 246 0.33 -0.35 -18.49
N ASP A 247 1.19 -0.30 -19.49
CA ASP A 247 2.08 -1.39 -19.87
C ASP A 247 3.23 -1.57 -18.87
N MET A 248 3.94 -2.69 -19.02
CA MET A 248 5.19 -2.89 -18.29
C MET A 248 6.27 -2.03 -18.95
N LEU A 249 6.96 -1.22 -18.16
CA LEU A 249 7.98 -0.28 -18.61
C LEU A 249 9.37 -0.78 -18.19
N ASN A 250 10.30 -0.76 -19.14
CA ASN A 250 11.72 -0.92 -18.86
C ASN A 250 12.31 0.47 -18.62
N VAL A 251 12.77 0.75 -17.41
CA VAL A 251 13.36 2.04 -17.03
C VAL A 251 14.82 1.83 -16.70
N THR A 252 15.70 2.54 -17.38
CA THR A 252 17.14 2.47 -17.17
C THR A 252 17.65 3.81 -16.65
N LEU A 253 18.40 3.79 -15.55
CA LEU A 253 19.16 4.93 -15.05
C LEU A 253 20.58 4.87 -15.63
N HIS A 254 21.02 5.97 -16.23
CA HIS A 254 22.38 6.13 -16.75
C HIS A 254 23.15 7.13 -15.90
N ILE A 255 24.33 6.73 -15.41
CA ILE A 255 25.25 7.61 -14.69
C ILE A 255 26.43 7.97 -15.60
N LEU A 256 26.68 9.26 -15.73
CA LEU A 256 27.72 9.84 -16.56
C LEU A 256 28.82 10.49 -15.70
N ASP A 257 30.06 10.40 -16.17
CA ASP A 257 31.21 11.13 -15.60
C ASP A 257 31.18 12.64 -15.93
N GLU A 258 32.18 13.38 -15.44
CA GLU A 258 32.35 14.82 -15.69
C GLU A 258 32.52 15.18 -17.18
N ASN A 259 32.94 14.22 -18.00
CA ASN A 259 33.13 14.39 -19.44
C ASN A 259 31.89 13.95 -20.24
N GLY A 260 30.83 13.47 -19.57
CA GLY A 260 29.62 12.97 -20.19
C GLY A 260 29.71 11.51 -20.69
N ASN A 261 30.74 10.75 -20.31
CA ASN A 261 30.84 9.34 -20.65
C ASN A 261 30.04 8.49 -19.66
N GLU A 262 29.33 7.49 -20.17
CA GLU A 262 28.60 6.54 -19.33
C GLU A 262 29.56 5.65 -18.54
N ILE A 263 29.43 5.65 -17.23
CA ILE A 263 30.22 4.81 -16.32
C ILE A 263 29.47 3.55 -15.92
N ARG A 264 28.16 3.68 -15.70
CA ARG A 264 27.26 2.64 -15.19
C ARG A 264 25.83 2.92 -15.62
N ASN A 265 25.08 1.85 -15.83
CA ASN A 265 23.64 1.89 -16.01
C ASN A 265 22.99 0.70 -15.30
N GLU A 266 21.72 0.84 -14.95
CA GLU A 266 20.91 -0.27 -14.42
C GLU A 266 19.47 -0.13 -14.87
N THR A 267 18.83 -1.27 -15.15
CA THR A 267 17.46 -1.34 -15.70
C THR A 267 16.51 -2.00 -14.72
N LEU A 268 15.35 -1.39 -14.51
CA LEU A 268 14.22 -1.91 -13.76
C LEU A 268 13.04 -2.16 -14.69
N ASN A 269 12.34 -3.27 -14.49
CA ASN A 269 11.08 -3.54 -15.16
C ASN A 269 9.93 -3.32 -14.15
N THR A 270 9.10 -2.30 -14.40
CA THR A 270 8.06 -1.85 -13.47
C THR A 270 6.75 -1.53 -14.17
N LYS A 271 5.66 -1.50 -13.41
CA LYS A 271 4.43 -0.81 -13.84
C LYS A 271 4.59 0.71 -13.67
N PRO A 272 3.70 1.51 -14.29
CA PRO A 272 3.69 2.96 -14.10
C PRO A 272 3.56 3.31 -12.62
N GLY A 273 4.32 4.34 -12.21
CA GLY A 273 4.43 4.82 -10.85
C GLY A 273 5.88 5.09 -10.43
N PRO A 274 6.14 5.19 -9.11
CA PRO A 274 7.42 5.64 -8.61
C PRO A 274 8.51 4.58 -8.78
N VAL A 275 9.64 5.00 -9.35
CA VAL A 275 10.85 4.20 -9.49
C VAL A 275 11.97 4.72 -8.60
N SER A 276 12.80 3.79 -8.12
CA SER A 276 13.94 4.12 -7.25
C SER A 276 15.14 3.23 -7.56
N PHE A 277 16.29 3.87 -7.74
CA PHE A 277 17.59 3.22 -7.89
C PHE A 277 18.50 3.62 -6.74
N LYS A 278 19.00 2.64 -5.99
CA LYS A 278 19.89 2.87 -4.86
C LYS A 278 21.33 2.56 -5.21
N ALA A 279 22.18 3.58 -5.19
CA ALA A 279 23.56 3.48 -5.64
C ALA A 279 24.40 2.43 -4.88
N ASN A 280 24.11 2.24 -3.59
CA ASN A 280 24.80 1.26 -2.75
C ASN A 280 24.37 -0.18 -3.01
N GLU A 281 23.12 -0.41 -3.46
CA GLU A 281 22.62 -1.74 -3.83
C GLU A 281 23.16 -2.16 -5.19
N TYR A 282 23.22 -1.22 -6.14
CA TYR A 282 23.70 -1.47 -7.51
C TYR A 282 25.21 -1.24 -7.71
N GLY A 283 25.90 -0.67 -6.72
CA GLY A 283 27.34 -0.43 -6.79
C GLY A 283 27.75 0.60 -7.85
N PHE A 284 26.98 1.67 -8.01
CA PHE A 284 27.24 2.71 -9.02
C PHE A 284 28.59 3.42 -8.81
N PHE A 285 29.02 3.59 -7.56
CA PHE A 285 30.21 4.37 -7.20
C PHE A 285 31.24 3.54 -6.43
N LYS A 286 32.52 3.83 -6.67
CA LYS A 286 33.66 3.20 -5.98
C LYS A 286 34.51 4.24 -5.24
N GLU A 287 35.49 3.78 -4.46
CA GLU A 287 36.43 4.66 -3.74
C GLU A 287 37.19 5.59 -4.71
N ASP A 288 37.55 5.09 -5.90
CA ASP A 288 38.26 5.86 -6.95
C ASP A 288 37.42 6.99 -7.59
N ASP A 289 36.11 6.99 -7.33
CA ASP A 289 35.17 8.01 -7.82
C ASP A 289 35.02 9.17 -6.83
N ALA A 290 35.63 9.04 -5.64
CA ALA A 290 35.63 10.10 -4.65
C ALA A 290 36.38 11.35 -5.17
N GLY A 291 35.73 12.51 -5.06
CA GLY A 291 36.20 13.81 -5.54
C GLY A 291 35.72 14.18 -6.94
N LYS A 292 34.97 13.30 -7.62
CA LYS A 292 34.40 13.56 -8.94
C LYS A 292 32.92 13.94 -8.86
N ASN A 293 32.46 14.67 -9.85
CA ASN A 293 31.06 14.98 -10.08
C ASN A 293 30.46 14.05 -11.14
N PHE A 294 29.16 13.81 -11.03
CA PHE A 294 28.43 12.92 -11.92
C PHE A 294 27.16 13.60 -12.39
N THR A 295 26.73 13.25 -13.60
CA THR A 295 25.40 13.59 -14.11
C THR A 295 24.62 12.32 -14.40
N TYR A 296 23.31 12.42 -14.54
CA TYR A 296 22.47 11.26 -14.81
C TYR A 296 21.27 11.61 -15.68
N TYR A 297 20.75 10.61 -16.37
CA TYR A 297 19.48 10.67 -17.10
C TYR A 297 18.83 9.29 -17.10
N TYR A 298 17.58 9.23 -17.53
CA TYR A 298 16.84 7.97 -17.68
C TYR A 298 16.57 7.67 -19.15
N SER A 299 16.56 6.40 -19.52
CA SER A 299 15.95 5.93 -20.76
C SER A 299 14.86 4.95 -20.43
N TYR A 300 13.76 4.94 -21.17
CA TYR A 300 12.68 4.01 -20.88
C TYR A 300 11.89 3.61 -22.13
N ASP A 301 11.30 2.41 -22.09
CA ASP A 301 10.48 1.87 -23.18
C ASP A 301 9.32 1.02 -22.64
N ASP A 302 8.25 0.93 -23.43
CA ASP A 302 7.08 0.05 -23.22
C ASP A 302 7.08 -1.16 -24.18
N GLY A 303 8.19 -1.39 -24.89
CA GLY A 303 8.33 -2.40 -25.93
C GLY A 303 7.79 -2.01 -27.31
N ILE A 304 7.13 -0.85 -27.46
CA ILE A 304 6.64 -0.29 -28.72
C ILE A 304 7.31 1.06 -28.99
N ASN A 305 7.20 1.96 -28.03
CA ASN A 305 7.79 3.28 -28.00
C ASN A 305 8.93 3.32 -26.98
N SER A 306 9.95 4.12 -27.28
CA SER A 306 11.11 4.26 -26.42
C SER A 306 11.57 5.71 -26.39
N THR A 307 11.90 6.18 -25.20
CA THR A 307 12.61 7.44 -24.97
C THR A 307 14.05 7.12 -24.60
N ALA A 308 14.99 7.47 -25.49
CA ALA A 308 16.40 7.16 -25.30
C ALA A 308 17.06 8.01 -24.19
N ARG A 309 16.51 9.19 -23.91
CA ARG A 309 17.07 10.12 -22.93
C ARG A 309 16.00 11.09 -22.40
N ASP A 310 15.80 11.08 -21.10
CA ASP A 310 14.93 11.99 -20.37
C ASP A 310 15.49 12.26 -18.96
N PRO A 311 15.70 13.53 -18.56
CA PRO A 311 15.58 14.74 -19.38
C PRO A 311 16.64 14.83 -20.49
N GLU A 312 16.35 15.63 -21.54
CA GLU A 312 17.24 15.84 -22.70
C GLU A 312 18.65 16.30 -22.28
N GLU A 313 18.70 17.20 -21.30
CA GLU A 313 19.91 17.62 -20.60
C GLU A 313 20.07 16.83 -19.30
N PRO A 314 21.21 16.13 -19.09
CA PRO A 314 21.44 15.38 -17.86
C PRO A 314 21.31 16.22 -16.60
N LEU A 315 20.74 15.62 -15.59
CA LEU A 315 20.62 16.23 -14.27
C LEU A 315 21.91 16.09 -13.50
N THR A 316 22.18 17.07 -12.65
CA THR A 316 23.33 17.05 -11.74
C THR A 316 23.11 16.00 -10.65
N GLY A 317 24.00 15.01 -10.61
CA GLY A 317 24.07 14.03 -9.52
C GLY A 317 24.76 14.61 -8.27
N PRO A 318 24.89 13.81 -7.20
CA PRO A 318 25.55 14.25 -6.01
C PRO A 318 27.08 14.32 -6.24
N SER A 319 27.74 15.25 -5.55
CA SER A 319 29.20 15.37 -5.60
C SER A 319 29.80 14.39 -4.59
N LEU A 320 30.62 13.45 -5.06
CA LEU A 320 31.25 12.50 -4.16
C LEU A 320 32.42 13.18 -3.47
N ARG A 321 32.37 13.37 -2.15
CA ARG A 321 33.53 13.92 -1.42
C ARG A 321 34.61 12.88 -1.25
N LYS A 322 35.86 13.34 -1.30
CA LYS A 322 36.98 12.60 -0.72
C LYS A 322 36.82 12.57 0.79
N GLY A 323 36.74 11.37 1.36
CA GLY A 323 36.70 11.16 2.81
C GLY A 323 38.09 10.95 3.38
N ALA A 324 38.26 11.25 4.66
CA ALA A 324 39.45 10.84 5.40
C ALA A 324 39.40 9.32 5.62
N LYS A 325 40.51 8.63 5.38
CA LYS A 325 40.66 7.22 5.75
C LYS A 325 41.38 7.18 7.09
N LEU A 326 40.62 7.17 8.18
CA LEU A 326 41.21 7.31 9.51
C LEU A 326 41.94 6.03 9.92
N ALA A 327 43.18 6.15 10.36
CA ALA A 327 43.84 5.14 11.17
C ALA A 327 43.80 5.58 12.63
N VAL A 328 42.98 4.87 13.42
CA VAL A 328 42.84 5.09 14.87
C VAL A 328 43.65 4.01 15.59
N ASP A 329 44.59 4.45 16.44
CA ASP A 329 45.51 3.53 17.14
C ASP A 329 44.93 3.01 18.45
N ARG A 330 44.92 3.87 19.47
CA ARG A 330 44.57 3.52 20.85
C ARG A 330 43.82 4.65 21.51
N LEU A 331 42.80 4.25 22.27
CA LEU A 331 42.12 5.09 23.21
C LEU A 331 42.97 5.19 24.48
N GLY A 332 43.26 6.41 24.91
CA GLY A 332 43.97 6.70 26.16
C GLY A 332 43.01 7.15 27.24
N PHE A 333 43.25 6.69 28.46
CA PHE A 333 42.50 7.07 29.65
C PHE A 333 43.45 7.43 30.78
N VAL A 334 43.19 8.55 31.45
CA VAL A 334 43.89 9.00 32.65
C VAL A 334 42.86 9.37 33.72
N SER A 335 42.84 8.61 34.82
CA SER A 335 42.11 8.99 36.03
C SER A 335 42.87 10.09 36.76
N ALA A 336 42.22 11.17 37.19
CA ALA A 336 42.87 12.13 38.08
C ALA A 336 43.07 11.50 39.47
N SER A 337 44.25 10.96 39.72
CA SER A 337 44.57 10.24 40.96
C SER A 337 44.80 11.15 42.18
N GLU A 338 44.65 12.48 42.05
CA GLU A 338 45.16 13.42 43.07
C GLU A 338 44.16 14.46 43.62
N ASN A 339 42.93 14.55 43.09
CA ASN A 339 41.95 15.53 43.58
C ASN A 339 41.02 14.96 44.67
N TYR A 340 40.50 15.85 45.53
CA TYR A 340 39.54 15.54 46.61
C TYR A 340 38.20 14.95 46.12
N TYR A 341 37.86 15.13 44.84
CA TYR A 341 36.62 14.67 44.22
C TYR A 341 36.94 13.72 43.05
N TRP A 342 36.68 12.43 43.23
CA TRP A 342 36.97 11.37 42.24
C TRP A 342 36.15 11.51 40.94
N TRP A 343 35.11 12.35 40.94
CA TRP A 343 34.26 12.63 39.77
C TRP A 343 34.66 13.89 38.99
N ASP A 344 35.63 14.68 39.47
CA ASP A 344 35.84 16.05 38.98
C ASP A 344 36.77 16.15 37.76
N ARG A 345 37.66 15.17 37.54
CA ARG A 345 38.60 15.20 36.39
C ARG A 345 38.90 13.81 35.83
N TYR A 346 38.39 13.55 34.62
CA TYR A 346 38.82 12.42 33.79
C TYR A 346 39.37 12.93 32.48
N GLY A 347 40.53 12.37 32.08
CA GLY A 347 41.17 12.64 30.81
C GLY A 347 40.96 11.48 29.85
N PHE A 348 40.31 11.74 28.71
CA PHE A 348 40.24 10.78 27.61
C PHE A 348 41.04 11.30 26.43
N SER A 349 41.62 10.40 25.65
CA SER A 349 42.30 10.78 24.42
C SER A 349 42.13 9.72 23.34
N VAL A 350 42.20 10.16 22.09
CA VAL A 350 42.29 9.26 20.94
C VAL A 350 43.39 9.76 20.02
N ARG A 351 44.22 8.83 19.57
CA ARG A 351 45.21 9.10 18.52
C ARG A 351 44.65 8.67 17.18
N ALA A 352 44.54 9.62 16.26
CA ALA A 352 44.08 9.38 14.90
C ALA A 352 45.05 10.00 13.89
N LYS A 353 45.21 9.36 12.74
CA LYS A 353 45.89 9.93 11.56
C LYS A 353 45.04 9.66 10.33
N ASN A 354 45.15 10.51 9.33
CA ASN A 354 44.60 10.23 8.01
C ASN A 354 45.61 9.38 7.24
N LEU A 355 45.14 8.34 6.56
CA LEU A 355 45.97 7.57 5.62
C LEU A 355 46.11 8.28 4.27
N ASN A 356 45.22 9.23 3.97
CA ASN A 356 45.32 10.09 2.79
C ASN A 356 46.26 11.28 3.07
N PRO A 357 46.93 11.82 2.04
CA PRO A 357 47.88 12.93 2.20
C PRO A 357 47.21 14.27 2.52
N GLU A 358 45.90 14.39 2.29
CA GLU A 358 45.10 15.60 2.53
C GLU A 358 44.70 15.72 4.02
N GLU A 359 44.42 16.94 4.49
CA GLU A 359 43.90 17.19 5.83
C GLU A 359 42.38 17.36 5.79
N TYR A 360 41.66 16.70 6.69
CA TYR A 360 40.20 16.84 6.80
C TYR A 360 39.78 17.22 8.22
N ASP A 361 38.71 18.00 8.33
CA ASP A 361 38.04 18.29 9.60
C ASP A 361 37.24 17.05 10.03
N VAL A 362 37.65 16.43 11.13
CA VAL A 362 37.03 15.21 11.68
C VAL A 362 36.49 15.49 13.07
N SER A 363 35.21 15.18 13.29
CA SER A 363 34.57 15.33 14.59
C SER A 363 34.69 14.05 15.41
N PHE A 364 35.09 14.20 16.66
CA PHE A 364 35.27 13.17 17.66
C PHE A 364 34.30 13.43 18.81
N THR A 365 33.36 12.51 19.04
CA THR A 365 32.36 12.59 20.11
C THR A 365 32.64 11.53 21.16
N LEU A 366 32.95 11.97 22.38
CA LEU A 366 33.14 11.10 23.54
C LEU A 366 31.78 10.78 24.16
N SER A 367 31.52 9.49 24.40
CA SER A 367 30.40 8.99 25.17
C SER A 367 30.86 8.05 26.26
N THR A 368 30.19 8.06 27.40
CA THR A 368 30.49 7.18 28.54
C THR A 368 29.26 6.40 28.99
N ARG A 369 29.47 5.25 29.62
CA ARG A 369 28.41 4.39 30.17
C ARG A 369 28.90 3.69 31.43
N THR A 370 28.04 3.56 32.44
CA THR A 370 28.28 2.66 33.60
C THR A 370 27.55 1.32 33.37
N GLU A 371 27.85 0.27 34.15
CA GLU A 371 27.36 -1.11 33.93
C GLU A 371 25.86 -1.22 33.55
N ASP A 372 24.99 -0.39 34.14
CA ASP A 372 23.53 -0.41 33.89
C ASP A 372 22.98 0.85 33.17
N GLY A 373 23.86 1.71 32.66
CA GLY A 373 23.51 3.02 32.11
C GLY A 373 23.23 3.04 30.61
N LYS A 374 22.58 4.10 30.11
CA LYS A 374 22.59 4.45 28.67
C LYS A 374 23.88 5.21 28.34
N TRP A 375 24.33 5.15 27.10
CA TRP A 375 25.44 5.97 26.62
C TRP A 375 25.09 7.45 26.75
N THR A 376 25.90 8.20 27.49
CA THR A 376 25.78 9.66 27.62
C THR A 376 26.86 10.35 26.83
N THR A 377 26.46 11.30 25.96
CA THR A 377 27.42 12.15 25.26
C THR A 377 28.04 13.14 26.24
N VAL A 378 29.36 13.19 26.29
CA VAL A 378 30.12 14.02 27.23
C VAL A 378 30.63 15.28 26.55
N GLU A 379 31.31 15.13 25.43
CA GLU A 379 31.94 16.24 24.69
C GLU A 379 32.11 15.85 23.21
N SER A 380 32.05 16.84 22.32
CA SER A 380 32.37 16.70 20.90
C SER A 380 33.43 17.73 20.51
N LYS A 381 34.47 17.31 19.79
CA LYS A 381 35.53 18.19 19.25
C LYS A 381 35.75 17.92 17.78
N THR A 382 36.00 18.96 17.01
CA THR A 382 36.41 18.83 15.60
C THR A 382 37.88 19.21 15.49
N GLU A 383 38.68 18.34 14.90
CA GLU A 383 40.13 18.51 14.75
C GLU A 383 40.53 18.23 13.30
N LYS A 384 41.59 18.90 12.83
CA LYS A 384 42.17 18.66 11.52
C LYS A 384 43.09 17.45 11.57
N ILE A 385 42.74 16.41 10.82
CA ILE A 385 43.48 15.15 10.78
C ILE A 385 44.16 15.00 9.42
N GLY A 386 45.48 15.03 9.44
CA GLY A 386 46.35 14.84 8.28
C GLY A 386 47.17 13.55 8.35
N PRO A 387 48.20 13.39 7.49
CA PRO A 387 49.08 12.21 7.51
C PRO A 387 49.88 12.08 8.80
N ASN A 388 50.13 13.19 9.49
CA ASN A 388 50.77 13.20 10.80
C ASN A 388 49.75 12.86 11.89
N PRO A 389 50.07 11.91 12.81
CA PRO A 389 49.13 11.51 13.85
C PRO A 389 48.88 12.62 14.88
N VAL A 390 47.60 12.95 15.05
CA VAL A 390 47.11 13.93 16.02
C VAL A 390 46.48 13.20 17.21
N THR A 391 46.72 13.71 18.41
CA THR A 391 46.07 13.19 19.63
C THR A 391 45.02 14.18 20.09
N VAL A 392 43.75 13.76 20.03
CA VAL A 392 42.61 14.55 20.48
C VAL A 392 42.41 14.31 21.97
N TYR A 393 42.41 15.38 22.77
CA TYR A 393 42.33 15.31 24.23
C TYR A 393 40.99 15.86 24.76
N PHE A 394 40.40 15.13 25.70
CA PHE A 394 39.20 15.46 26.46
C PHE A 394 39.56 15.58 27.96
N ASN A 395 40.26 16.65 28.32
CA ASN A 395 40.98 16.78 29.60
C ASN A 395 40.16 17.38 30.76
N GLN A 396 38.93 17.84 30.52
CA GLN A 396 38.10 18.54 31.52
C GLN A 396 36.66 18.04 31.52
N THR A 397 36.47 16.74 31.37
CA THR A 397 35.13 16.16 31.33
C THR A 397 34.66 15.77 32.73
N LYS A 398 33.37 16.00 33.00
CA LYS A 398 32.64 15.48 34.19
C LYS A 398 31.67 14.38 33.76
N PRO A 399 32.17 13.22 33.30
CA PRO A 399 31.34 12.20 32.67
C PRO A 399 30.45 11.41 33.66
N PHE A 400 30.79 11.39 34.95
CA PHE A 400 30.15 10.54 35.96
C PHE A 400 29.48 11.33 37.07
N GLN A 401 28.40 10.77 37.62
CA GLN A 401 27.70 11.31 38.78
C GLN A 401 28.18 10.66 40.07
N VAL A 402 27.91 11.29 41.22
CA VAL A 402 28.30 10.74 42.55
C VAL A 402 27.69 9.35 42.80
N THR A 403 26.51 9.07 42.23
CA THR A 403 25.80 7.78 42.29
C THR A 403 26.49 6.65 41.53
N ASP A 404 27.48 6.97 40.69
CA ASP A 404 28.24 5.99 39.90
C ASP A 404 29.47 5.45 40.64
N ALA A 405 29.69 5.87 41.90
CA ALA A 405 30.77 5.38 42.75
C ALA A 405 30.82 3.85 42.80
N GLY A 406 32.01 3.29 42.61
CA GLY A 406 32.25 1.84 42.71
C GLY A 406 31.77 1.04 41.51
N LYS A 407 31.17 1.66 40.48
CA LYS A 407 30.81 0.98 39.23
C LYS A 407 31.97 0.98 38.25
N THR A 408 32.01 0.01 37.37
CA THR A 408 32.91 0.02 36.19
C THR A 408 32.29 0.90 35.11
N PHE A 409 33.10 1.72 34.45
CA PHE A 409 32.63 2.50 33.30
C PHE A 409 33.21 1.94 32.00
N SER A 410 32.54 2.25 30.89
CA SER A 410 33.02 2.06 29.52
C SER A 410 32.95 3.40 28.81
N TYR A 411 33.84 3.60 27.85
CA TYR A 411 33.86 4.82 27.06
C TYR A 411 33.99 4.48 25.58
N ARG A 412 33.36 5.32 24.77
CA ARG A 412 33.31 5.21 23.32
C ARG A 412 33.66 6.55 22.74
N ILE A 413 34.51 6.55 21.72
CA ILE A 413 34.70 7.73 20.89
C ILE A 413 34.13 7.41 19.52
N LYS A 414 33.11 8.18 19.14
CA LYS A 414 32.51 8.15 17.81
C LYS A 414 33.22 9.17 16.92
N TYR A 415 33.52 8.78 15.70
CA TYR A 415 34.18 9.60 14.69
C TYR A 415 33.19 9.99 13.60
N SER A 416 33.36 11.16 12.97
CA SER A 416 32.54 11.54 11.82
C SER A 416 32.89 10.72 10.57
N GLU A 417 34.14 10.28 10.44
CA GLU A 417 34.66 9.46 9.34
C GLU A 417 34.93 8.01 9.79
N TYR A 418 34.94 7.05 8.86
CA TYR A 418 35.20 5.64 9.18
C TYR A 418 36.69 5.39 9.45
N ASP A 419 36.97 4.51 10.40
CA ASP A 419 38.31 4.00 10.69
C ASP A 419 38.79 2.98 9.65
N GLN A 420 40.04 2.53 9.78
CA GLN A 420 40.68 1.55 8.91
C GLN A 420 39.99 0.18 8.89
N SER A 421 39.07 -0.06 9.83
CA SER A 421 38.27 -1.28 9.96
C SER A 421 36.84 -1.09 9.47
N GLY A 422 36.49 0.07 8.89
CA GLY A 422 35.14 0.41 8.45
C GLY A 422 34.16 0.72 9.58
N ARG A 423 34.65 1.06 10.79
CA ARG A 423 33.82 1.41 11.95
C ARG A 423 33.83 2.91 12.19
N ASP A 424 32.70 3.45 12.65
CA ASP A 424 32.55 4.87 13.00
C ASP A 424 32.79 5.15 14.49
N ASN A 425 33.20 4.13 15.25
CA ASN A 425 33.44 4.24 16.68
C ASN A 425 34.47 3.21 17.17
N MET A 426 35.11 3.55 18.28
CA MET A 426 35.93 2.62 19.06
C MET A 426 35.46 2.64 20.52
N GLU A 427 35.28 1.46 21.09
CA GLU A 427 34.82 1.25 22.46
C GLU A 427 35.93 0.59 23.28
N GLN A 428 36.10 1.01 24.53
CA GLN A 428 37.03 0.39 25.46
C GLN A 428 36.46 0.39 26.89
N PRO A 429 36.59 -0.72 27.64
CA PRO A 429 36.28 -0.74 29.07
C PRO A 429 37.26 0.17 29.83
N GLY A 430 36.72 0.96 30.75
CA GLY A 430 37.47 1.81 31.65
C GLY A 430 37.86 1.10 32.95
N ALA A 431 38.38 1.88 33.89
CA ALA A 431 38.66 1.42 35.25
C ALA A 431 37.39 1.46 36.14
N LYS A 432 37.47 0.85 37.32
CA LYS A 432 36.46 1.03 38.37
C LYS A 432 36.49 2.47 38.85
N ILE A 433 35.33 3.10 38.96
CA ILE A 433 35.18 4.44 39.52
C ILE A 433 35.50 4.37 41.01
N ASP A 434 36.56 5.07 41.42
CA ASP A 434 37.04 5.02 42.79
C ASP A 434 35.99 5.56 43.76
N ALA A 435 35.54 4.73 44.71
CA ALA A 435 34.62 5.14 45.77
C ALA A 435 35.41 5.84 46.88
N LYS A 436 36.03 6.99 46.58
CA LYS A 436 36.72 7.76 47.63
C LYS A 436 35.65 8.37 48.52
N ILE A 437 35.54 7.83 49.74
CA ILE A 437 34.68 8.39 50.80
C ILE A 437 35.19 9.80 51.06
N VAL A 438 34.38 10.81 50.73
CA VAL A 438 34.64 12.18 51.19
C VAL A 438 34.39 12.17 52.69
N PRO A 439 35.40 12.32 53.56
CA PRO A 439 35.10 12.58 54.96
C PRO A 439 34.49 13.97 55.03
N TYR A 440 33.17 14.05 55.11
CA TYR A 440 32.53 15.26 55.60
C TYR A 440 33.08 15.49 57.01
N LYS A 441 33.98 16.47 57.18
CA LYS A 441 34.24 17.03 58.51
C LYS A 441 32.97 17.78 58.90
N ILE A 442 32.01 17.06 59.48
CA ILE A 442 30.76 17.62 60.04
C ILE A 442 31.08 18.70 61.10
N TYR A 443 32.30 18.66 61.65
CA TYR A 443 32.80 19.66 62.59
C TYR A 443 33.86 20.55 61.93
N ASN A 444 33.44 21.76 61.54
CA ASN A 444 34.35 22.85 61.26
C ASN A 444 34.81 23.45 62.61
N TRP A 445 36.12 23.52 62.84
CA TRP A 445 36.69 24.12 64.06
C TRP A 445 36.18 25.55 64.29
N ILE A 446 35.97 26.32 63.22
CA ILE A 446 35.39 27.67 63.29
C ILE A 446 33.94 27.64 63.82
N MET A 447 33.15 26.64 63.43
CA MET A 447 31.77 26.48 63.90
C MET A 447 31.75 26.11 65.39
N ILE A 448 32.61 25.19 65.83
CA ILE A 448 32.74 24.83 67.25
C ILE A 448 33.20 26.04 68.08
N LEU A 449 34.22 26.78 67.60
CA LEU A 449 34.77 27.93 68.33
C LEU A 449 33.77 29.09 68.44
N ASN A 450 32.86 29.25 67.48
CA ASN A 450 31.79 30.25 67.52
C ASN A 450 30.60 29.82 68.39
N MET A 451 30.35 28.52 68.53
CA MET A 451 29.20 28.01 69.30
C MET A 451 29.43 28.10 70.82
N ILE A 452 30.67 27.91 71.28
CA ILE A 452 31.05 27.99 72.70
C ILE A 452 30.74 29.36 73.35
N PRO A 453 31.16 30.52 72.78
CA PRO A 453 30.86 31.82 73.36
C PRO A 453 29.37 32.17 73.29
N MET A 454 28.65 31.70 72.26
CA MET A 454 27.20 31.89 72.17
C MET A 454 26.45 31.14 73.27
N LEU A 455 26.83 29.88 73.56
CA LEU A 455 26.28 29.12 74.67
C LEU A 455 26.62 29.73 76.04
N ALA A 456 27.83 30.27 76.19
CA ALA A 456 28.22 31.00 77.40
C ALA A 456 27.38 32.27 77.61
N LEU A 457 27.11 33.03 76.55
CA LEU A 457 26.22 34.20 76.58
C LEU A 457 24.78 33.84 76.95
N ILE A 458 24.25 32.74 76.40
CA ILE A 458 22.91 32.25 76.74
C ILE A 458 22.84 31.83 78.21
N MET A 459 23.85 31.12 78.72
CA MET A 459 23.91 30.76 80.14
C MET A 459 23.98 32.01 81.04
N LEU A 460 24.84 32.99 80.72
CA LEU A 460 24.94 34.23 81.48
C LEU A 460 23.64 35.05 81.45
N GLY A 461 22.97 35.11 80.28
CA GLY A 461 21.67 35.74 80.12
C GLY A 461 20.58 35.06 80.95
N SER A 462 20.54 33.72 80.95
CA SER A 462 19.60 32.96 81.77
C SER A 462 19.82 33.18 83.27
N PHE A 463 21.08 33.25 83.71
CA PHE A 463 21.42 33.56 85.10
C PHE A 463 20.97 34.98 85.51
N TYR A 464 21.08 35.96 84.62
CA TYR A 464 20.64 37.33 84.86
C TYR A 464 19.12 37.46 84.94
N ILE A 465 18.40 36.78 84.05
CA ILE A 465 16.93 36.73 84.04
C ILE A 465 16.42 36.05 85.32
N GLU A 466 17.03 34.93 85.73
CA GLU A 466 16.66 34.21 86.95
C GLU A 466 16.89 35.07 88.21
N ARG A 467 17.96 35.88 88.23
CA ARG A 467 18.25 36.82 89.34
C ARG A 467 17.25 37.98 89.40
N LYS A 468 16.75 38.46 88.27
CA LYS A 468 15.69 39.50 88.23
C LYS A 468 14.33 38.94 88.60
N LEU A 469 14.01 37.71 88.18
CA LEU A 469 12.77 37.03 88.58
C LEU A 469 12.72 36.76 90.08
N LYS A 470 13.81 36.27 90.70
CA LYS A 470 13.87 36.09 92.16
C LYS A 470 13.69 37.42 92.92
N LYS A 471 14.36 38.49 92.49
CA LYS A 471 14.17 39.83 93.08
C LYS A 471 12.77 40.40 92.87
N GLY A 472 12.11 40.07 91.75
CA GLY A 472 10.73 40.47 91.47
C GLY A 472 9.70 39.71 92.32
N ILE A 473 9.93 38.41 92.55
CA ILE A 473 9.09 37.56 93.39
C ILE A 473 9.25 37.94 94.88
N GLU A 474 10.49 38.18 95.35
CA GLU A 474 10.75 38.67 96.72
C GLU A 474 10.18 40.08 96.98
N ALA A 475 10.05 40.91 95.94
CA ALA A 475 9.39 42.22 96.02
C ALA A 475 7.85 42.10 96.05
N HIS A 476 7.28 41.07 95.39
CA HIS A 476 5.85 40.80 95.38
C HIS A 476 5.36 40.10 96.67
N GLU A 477 6.21 39.27 97.30
CA GLU A 477 5.92 38.64 98.59
C GLU A 477 6.01 39.61 99.78
N LYS A 478 6.73 40.74 99.64
CA LYS A 478 6.76 41.80 100.67
C LYS A 478 5.61 42.81 100.58
N SER A 479 4.86 42.85 99.49
CA SER A 479 3.78 43.83 99.26
C SER A 479 2.36 43.26 99.37
N GLY A 480 2.19 42.00 99.77
CA GLY A 480 0.89 41.35 99.96
C GLY A 480 0.69 40.89 101.40
N GLY A 481 0.51 41.84 102.33
CA GLY A 481 0.08 41.54 103.70
C GLY A 481 -1.41 41.17 103.75
N GLY A 482 -1.73 40.06 104.41
CA GLY A 482 -3.11 39.62 104.66
C GLY A 482 -3.20 38.22 105.30
N SER A 483 -2.83 38.14 106.58
CA SER A 483 -3.21 37.12 107.59
C SER A 483 -3.49 35.67 107.17
N GLU A 484 -2.50 34.84 107.49
CA GLU A 484 -2.51 33.52 108.15
C GLU A 484 -3.79 32.67 108.33
N GLU A 485 -3.60 31.41 107.93
CA GLU A 485 -4.19 30.15 108.40
C GLU A 485 -5.63 29.75 108.01
N ARG A 486 -5.74 29.16 106.81
CA ARG A 486 -6.31 27.81 106.67
C ARG A 486 -5.61 27.00 105.58
N LYS A 487 -5.07 25.85 106.00
CA LYS A 487 -4.64 24.72 105.18
C LYS A 487 -5.86 23.93 104.68
N GLU A 488 -5.61 23.18 103.59
CA GLU A 488 -6.49 22.26 102.84
C GLU A 488 -7.44 23.01 101.89
N GLU A 489 -7.39 22.85 100.56
CA GLU A 489 -7.19 21.64 99.75
C GLU A 489 -6.71 22.11 98.34
N ILE A 490 -5.56 21.62 97.82
CA ILE A 490 -5.44 20.67 96.67
C ILE A 490 -5.70 21.31 95.28
N GLU A 491 -4.93 21.10 94.21
CA GLU A 491 -3.68 20.37 93.94
C GLU A 491 -3.18 20.79 92.54
N ALA A 492 -1.86 20.69 92.35
CA ALA A 492 -1.19 20.19 91.16
C ALA A 492 -1.47 20.83 89.78
N ASN A 493 -0.65 21.85 89.45
CA ASN A 493 0.32 21.66 88.35
C ASN A 493 1.48 22.68 88.41
N SER A 494 2.02 22.92 89.60
CA SER A 494 3.36 23.50 89.74
C SER A 494 4.39 22.37 89.70
N GLY A 495 5.48 22.57 88.96
CA GLY A 495 6.70 21.80 89.18
C GLY A 495 7.06 20.75 88.14
N LYS A 496 7.43 21.18 86.93
CA LYS A 496 8.61 20.59 86.26
C LYS A 496 9.52 21.71 85.79
N SER A 497 10.55 22.00 86.59
CA SER A 497 11.73 22.70 86.08
C SER A 497 12.34 21.84 84.96
N ILE A 498 12.55 22.47 83.81
CA ILE A 498 13.13 21.92 82.58
C ILE A 498 14.51 21.26 82.83
N ILE A 499 15.17 21.63 83.93
CA ILE A 499 16.48 21.09 84.33
C ILE A 499 16.35 19.64 84.88
N GLY A 500 15.22 19.31 85.52
CA GLY A 500 14.94 17.96 86.02
C GLY A 500 14.65 16.95 84.90
N SER A 501 13.96 17.38 83.83
CA SER A 501 13.64 16.48 82.70
C SER A 501 14.87 16.18 81.83
N PHE A 502 15.81 17.12 81.69
CA PHE A 502 17.08 16.90 80.99
C PHE A 502 17.99 15.89 81.71
N LYS A 503 18.01 15.90 83.04
CA LYS A 503 18.83 14.97 83.85
C LYS A 503 18.27 13.54 83.84
N GLN A 504 16.97 13.37 83.64
CA GLN A 504 16.31 12.06 83.50
C GLN A 504 16.47 11.48 82.08
N MET A 505 16.54 12.33 81.04
CA MET A 505 16.78 11.90 79.65
C MET A 505 18.24 11.49 79.39
N LEU A 506 19.20 12.06 80.12
CA LEU A 506 20.62 11.68 80.04
C LEU A 506 21.02 10.46 80.90
N ARG A 507 20.09 9.92 81.72
CA ARG A 507 20.30 8.73 82.56
C ARG A 507 19.65 7.44 82.03
N ARG A 508 19.05 7.47 80.83
CA ARG A 508 18.70 6.27 80.06
C ARG A 508 19.62 6.14 78.86
N LYS A 509 20.80 5.57 79.11
CA LYS A 509 21.54 4.75 78.15
C LYS A 509 21.81 3.43 78.83
#